data_AF-A0A7K0ZSE8-F1
#
_entry.id   AF-A0A7K0ZSE8-F1
#
_cell.length_a   1.000
_cell.length_b   1.000
_cell.length_c   1.000
_cell.angle_alpha   90.00
_cell.angle_beta   90.00
_cell.angle_gamma   90.00
#
_symmetry.space_group_name_H-M   'P 1'
#
loop_
_entity.id
_entity.type
_entity.pdbx_description
1 polymer ?
#
loop_
_entity_poly.entity_id
_entity_poly.type
_entity_poly.pdbx_seq_one_letter_code
_entity_poly.pdbx_strand_id
1 'polypeptide(L)' 'MPGAIILVLVLISFPIIVGLSTAGIAALLGFFLHRDAEIRHAGSELVELNN' A
#
# COMPACT_ATOMS: atom_id res chain seq x y z
N MET A 1 -10.63 29.27 22.02
CA MET A 1 -10.67 27.80 21.88
C MET A 1 -10.10 27.19 20.58
N PRO A 2 -9.28 27.84 19.73
CA PRO A 2 -8.72 27.19 18.54
C PRO A 2 -7.91 25.90 18.80
N GLY A 3 -7.11 25.88 19.88
CA GLY A 3 -6.25 24.73 20.20
C GLY A 3 -7.03 23.44 20.46
N ALA A 4 -8.18 23.52 21.14
CA ALA A 4 -9.03 22.36 21.40
C ALA A 4 -9.62 21.77 20.12
N ILE A 5 -10.02 22.64 19.18
CA ILE A 5 -10.57 22.23 17.88
C ILE A 5 -9.51 21.50 17.06
N ILE A 6 -8.28 22.02 17.02
CA ILE A 6 -7.16 21.39 16.30
C ILE A 6 -6.87 20.00 16.90
N LEU A 7 -6.87 19.89 18.23
CA LEU A 7 -6.62 18.62 18.91
C LEU A 7 -7.64 17.54 18.54
N VAL A 8 -8.93 17.89 18.52
CA VAL A 8 -10.01 16.98 18.14
C VAL A 8 -9.85 16.51 16.69
N LEU A 9 -9.55 17.42 15.77
CA LEU A 9 -9.32 17.08 14.36
C LEU A 9 -8.14 16.12 14.19
N VAL A 10 -7.03 16.38 14.89
CA VAL A 10 -5.85 15.50 14.85
C VAL A 10 -6.19 14.11 15.38
N LEU A 11 -6.85 14.01 16.54
CA LEU A 11 -7.20 12.71 17.14
C LEU A 11 -8.11 11.86 16.24
N ILE A 12 -9.06 12.48 15.54
CA ILE A 12 -9.95 11.77 14.62
C ILE A 12 -9.19 11.34 13.34
N SER A 13 -8.33 12.21 12.82
CA SER A 13 -7.57 11.94 11.59
C SER A 13 -6.45 10.91 11.77
N PHE A 14 -5.84 10.86 12.95
CA PHE A 14 -4.66 10.04 13.24
C PHE A 14 -4.86 8.54 12.95
N PRO A 15 -5.89 7.85 13.47
CA PRO A 15 -6.08 6.42 13.20
C PRO A 15 -6.36 6.14 11.71
N ILE A 16 -6.98 7.08 11.00
CA ILE A 16 -7.29 6.93 9.57
C ILE A 16 -5.99 7.05 8.77
N ILE A 17 -5.22 8.11 9.00
CA ILE A 17 -3.97 8.38 8.28
C ILE A 17 -2.97 7.26 8.57
N VAL A 18 -2.73 6.96 9.85
CA VAL A 18 -1.74 5.93 10.24
C VAL A 18 -2.22 4.55 9.80
N GLY A 19 -3.48 4.20 10.05
CA GLY A 19 -4.04 2.89 9.71
C GLY A 19 -4.07 2.61 8.20
N LEU A 20 -4.43 3.60 7.37
CA LEU A 20 -4.50 3.43 5.92
C LEU A 20 -3.17 3.68 5.20
N SER A 21 -2.24 4.43 5.79
CA SER A 21 -0.92 4.68 5.17
C SER A 21 -0.16 3.38 4.90
N THR A 22 -0.27 2.39 5.78
CA THR A 22 0.38 1.08 5.63
C THR A 22 -0.18 0.30 4.45
N ALA A 23 -1.50 0.37 4.21
CA ALA A 23 -2.13 -0.24 3.05
C ALA A 23 -1.63 0.39 1.75
N GLY A 24 -1.46 1.71 1.72
CA GLY A 24 -0.88 2.42 0.58
C GLY A 24 0.55 1.99 0.29
N ILE A 25 1.39 1.87 1.32
CA ILE A 25 2.78 1.38 1.19
C ILE A 25 2.80 -0.07 0.71
N ALA A 26 1.96 -0.94 1.28
CA ALA A 26 1.88 -2.34 0.88
C ALA A 26 1.43 -2.49 -0.58
N ALA A 27 0.44 -1.71 -1.03
CA ALA A 27 -0.01 -1.71 -2.42
C ALA A 27 1.11 -1.24 -3.36
N LEU A 28 1.83 -0.18 -3.00
CA LEU A 28 2.93 0.36 -3.80
C LEU A 28 4.08 -0.65 -3.91
N LEU A 29 4.49 -1.27 -2.80
CA LEU A 29 5.51 -2.32 -2.80
C LEU A 29 5.06 -3.55 -3.58
N GLY A 30 3.82 -4.00 -3.35
CA GLY A 30 3.23 -5.14 -4.06
C GLY A 30 3.22 -4.93 -5.57
N PHE A 31 2.85 -3.74 -6.05
CA PHE A 31 2.88 -3.39 -7.47
C PHE A 31 4.28 -3.49 -8.07
N PHE A 32 5.29 -2.90 -7.43
CA PHE A 32 6.66 -2.94 -7.95
C PHE A 32 7.26 -4.34 -7.93
N LEU A 33 7.02 -5.11 -6.86
CA LEU A 33 7.46 -6.50 -6.75
C LEU A 33 6.78 -7.39 -7.78
N HIS A 34 5.48 -7.19 -8.01
CA HIS A 34 4.74 -7.94 -9.01
C HIS A 34 5.28 -7.68 -10.42
N ARG A 35 5.47 -6.41 -10.79
CA ARG A 35 6.03 -6.04 -12.10
C ARG A 35 7.44 -6.61 -12.31
N ASP A 36 8.27 -6.59 -11.28
CA ASP A 36 9.62 -7.17 -11.33
C ASP A 36 9.55 -8.69 -11.50
N ALA A 37 8.61 -9.37 -10.82
CA ALA A 37 8.37 -10.79 -11.01
C ALA A 37 7.93 -11.12 -12.44
N GLU A 38 7.00 -10.37 -13.03
CA GLU A 38 6.57 -10.57 -14.42
C GLU A 38 7.75 -10.48 -15.40
N ILE A 39 8.60 -9.46 -15.26
CA ILE A 39 9.75 -9.26 -16.15
C ILE A 39 10.75 -10.42 -16.00
N ARG A 40 11.02 -10.87 -14.77
CA ARG A 40 11.97 -11.96 -14.51
C ARG A 40 11.44 -13.33 -14.94
N HIS A 41 10.12 -13.50 -14.96
CA HIS A 41 9.47 -14.77 -15.26
C HIS A 41 8.81 -14.81 -16.64
N ALA A 42 9.03 -13.81 -17.51
CA ALA A 42 8.38 -13.67 -18.82
C ALA A 42 8.57 -14.85 -19.80
N GLY A 43 9.54 -15.73 -19.57
CA GLY A 43 9.76 -16.95 -20.35
C GLY A 43 9.76 -18.22 -19.49
N SER A 44 9.18 -18.17 -18.29
CA SER A 44 9.15 -19.30 -17.37
C SER A 44 8.10 -20.32 -17.79
N GLU A 45 8.49 -21.59 -17.88
CA GLU A 45 7.60 -22.74 -18.07
C GLU A 45 6.47 -22.80 -17.03
N LEU A 46 6.72 -22.27 -15.82
CA LEU A 46 5.73 -22.21 -14.74
C LEU A 46 4.62 -21.17 -15.01
N VAL A 47 4.91 -20.11 -15.76
CA VAL A 47 3.89 -19.11 -16.16
C VAL A 47 2.95 -19.73 -17.20
N GLU A 48 3.49 -20.52 -18.12
CA GLU A 48 2.71 -21.22 -19.16
C GLU A 48 1.76 -22.27 -18.57
N LEU A 49 2.19 -22.94 -17.49
CA LEU A 49 1.39 -23.94 -16.76
C LEU A 49 0.34 -23.33 -15.81
N ASN A 50 0.39 -22.02 -15.53
CA ASN A 50 -0.52 -21.32 -14.63
C ASN A 50 -1.70 -20.65 -15.37
N ASN A 51 -2.00 -21.10 -16.60
CA ASN A 51 -3.16 -20.71 -17.40
C ASN A 51 -4.43 -21.45 -17.00
#